data_AF-D3V146-F1
#
_entry.id   AF-D3V146-F1
#
_cell.length_a   1.000
_cell.length_b   1.000
_cell.length_c   1.000
_cell.angle_alpha   90.00
_cell.angle_beta   90.00
_cell.angle_gamma   90.00
#
_symmetry.space_group_name_H-M   'P 1'
#
loop_
_entity.id
_entity.type
_entity.pdbx_description
1 polymer ?
#
loop_
_entity_poly.entity_id
_entity_poly.type
_entity_poly.pdbx_seq_one_letter_code
_entity_poly.pdbx_strand_id
1 'polypeptide(L)'
;MKDPIRNASLSAVKVASEIAYNYVSEVRNQRVFPDSDALSGLQNLDGALPQNGTDCQQVLVQLHKYGSPATVATTGGRYFGLVVGGSTPADIQRSLKAIADAIDEVKRLNRML
;
A
#
# COMPACT_ATOMS: atom_id res chain seq x y z
N MET A 1 27.05 8.24 -9.74
CA MET A 1 26.86 7.85 -8.31
C MET A 1 25.39 7.45 -8.15
N LYS A 2 25.08 6.23 -7.70
CA LYS A 2 23.66 5.81 -7.54
C LYS A 2 23.07 6.56 -6.35
N ASP A 3 21.97 7.29 -6.57
CA ASP A 3 21.26 8.01 -5.53
C ASP A 3 20.62 7.00 -4.54
N PRO A 4 21.07 6.96 -3.27
CA PRO A 4 20.57 6.01 -2.28
C PRO A 4 19.07 6.21 -1.99
N ILE A 5 18.58 7.45 -2.05
CA ILE A 5 17.15 7.77 -1.85
C ILE A 5 16.34 7.19 -3.01
N ARG A 6 16.81 7.37 -4.25
CA ARG A 6 16.16 6.79 -5.44
C ARG A 6 16.02 5.27 -5.34
N ASN A 7 17.07 4.57 -4.93
CA ASN A 7 17.04 3.11 -4.81
C ASN A 7 16.07 2.64 -3.72
N ALA A 8 16.07 3.31 -2.56
CA ALA A 8 15.13 3.03 -1.48
C ALA A 8 13.68 3.25 -1.93
N SER A 9 13.40 4.35 -2.64
CA SER A 9 12.07 4.64 -3.18
C SER A 9 11.61 3.60 -4.20
N LEU A 10 12.47 3.19 -5.13
CA LEU A 10 12.13 2.15 -6.11
C LEU A 10 11.85 0.80 -5.44
N SER A 11 12.64 0.44 -4.41
CA SER A 11 12.44 -0.78 -3.63
C SER A 11 11.11 -0.74 -2.87
N ALA A 12 10.78 0.39 -2.24
CA ALA A 12 9.52 0.60 -1.54
C ALA A 12 8.30 0.50 -2.47
N VAL A 13 8.36 1.09 -3.67
CA VAL A 13 7.29 0.97 -4.68
C VAL A 13 7.09 -0.48 -5.10
N LYS A 14 8.16 -1.25 -5.25
CA LYS A 14 8.06 -2.68 -5.59
C LYS A 14 7.35 -3.46 -4.48
N VAL A 15 7.76 -3.28 -3.23
CA VAL A 15 7.12 -3.91 -2.06
C VAL A 15 5.65 -3.51 -1.94
N ALA A 16 5.34 -2.22 -2.09
CA ALA A 16 3.96 -1.73 -2.04
C ALA A 16 3.10 -2.35 -3.15
N SER A 17 3.65 -2.52 -4.35
CA SER A 17 2.94 -3.14 -5.49
C SER A 17 2.65 -4.63 -5.22
N GLU A 18 3.61 -5.37 -4.66
CA GLU A 18 3.42 -6.78 -4.28
C GLU A 18 2.37 -6.93 -3.18
N ILE A 19 2.40 -6.08 -2.16
CA ILE A 19 1.40 -6.02 -1.09
C ILE A 19 0.01 -5.69 -1.66
N ALA A 20 -0.09 -4.68 -2.51
CA ALA A 20 -1.36 -4.27 -3.11
C ALA A 20 -1.95 -5.39 -3.98
N TYR A 21 -1.11 -6.05 -4.77
CA TYR A 21 -1.51 -7.21 -5.56
C TYR A 21 -2.06 -8.33 -4.66
N ASN A 22 -1.32 -8.72 -3.62
CA ASN A 22 -1.74 -9.77 -2.70
C ASN A 22 -3.05 -9.42 -1.99
N TYR A 23 -3.18 -8.18 -1.50
CA TYR A 23 -4.41 -7.71 -0.86
C TYR A 23 -5.60 -7.77 -1.80
N VAL A 24 -5.50 -7.24 -3.03
CA VAL A 24 -6.61 -7.24 -4.00
C VAL A 24 -6.99 -8.66 -4.43
N SER A 25 -6.02 -9.56 -4.57
CA SER A 25 -6.26 -10.97 -4.90
C SER A 25 -7.05 -11.71 -3.81
N GLU A 26 -6.76 -11.41 -2.53
CA GLU A 26 -7.31 -12.16 -1.39
C GLU A 26 -8.46 -11.47 -0.66
N VAL A 27 -8.68 -10.16 -0.83
CA VAL A 27 -9.71 -9.40 -0.08
C VAL A 27 -11.12 -9.97 -0.28
N ARG A 28 -11.38 -10.61 -1.42
CA ARG A 28 -12.65 -11.31 -1.68
C ARG A 28 -12.83 -12.59 -0.87
N ASN A 29 -11.75 -13.23 -0.46
CA ASN A 29 -11.74 -14.43 0.38
C ASN A 29 -11.78 -14.09 1.87
N GLN A 30 -11.49 -12.83 2.25
CA GLN A 30 -11.52 -12.37 3.63
C GLN A 30 -12.95 -12.13 4.14
N ARG A 31 -13.09 -12.07 5.47
CA ARG A 31 -14.35 -11.66 6.10
C ARG A 31 -14.67 -10.22 5.68
N VAL A 32 -15.97 -9.92 5.58
CA VAL A 32 -16.42 -8.56 5.27
C VAL A 32 -16.04 -7.60 6.40
N PHE A 33 -16.24 -8.04 7.63
CA PHE A 33 -15.84 -7.34 8.84
C PHE A 33 -14.70 -8.11 9.53
N PRO A 34 -13.65 -7.41 10.00
CA PRO A 34 -12.53 -8.04 10.69
C PRO A 34 -13.00 -8.73 11.99
N ASP A 35 -12.30 -9.79 12.38
CA ASP A 35 -12.54 -10.45 13.67
C ASP A 35 -11.79 -9.76 14.82
N SER A 36 -12.04 -10.23 16.04
CA SER A 36 -11.41 -9.70 17.25
C SER A 36 -9.88 -9.77 17.22
N ASP A 37 -9.32 -10.79 16.59
CA ASP A 37 -7.88 -11.02 16.54
C ASP A 37 -7.22 -10.03 15.58
N ALA A 38 -7.83 -9.82 14.41
CA ALA A 38 -7.41 -8.81 13.45
C ALA A 38 -7.48 -7.39 14.05
N LEU A 39 -8.57 -7.06 14.76
CA LEU A 39 -8.71 -5.77 15.45
C LEU A 39 -7.67 -5.61 16.57
N SER A 40 -7.45 -6.64 17.38
CA SER A 40 -6.43 -6.61 18.44
C SER A 40 -5.02 -6.49 17.86
N GLY A 41 -4.79 -6.99 16.64
CA GLY A 41 -3.53 -6.83 15.92
C GLY A 41 -3.12 -5.36 15.69
N LEU A 42 -4.09 -4.45 15.58
CA LEU A 42 -3.84 -3.01 15.38
C LEU A 42 -3.04 -2.36 16.51
N GLN A 43 -3.06 -2.93 17.72
CA GLN A 43 -2.24 -2.43 18.83
C GLN A 43 -0.73 -2.44 18.52
N ASN A 44 -0.29 -3.25 17.55
CA ASN A 44 1.11 -3.27 17.08
C ASN A 44 1.46 -2.03 16.24
N LEU A 45 0.48 -1.23 15.83
CA LEU A 45 0.64 0.01 15.08
C LEU A 45 0.45 1.26 15.96
N ASP A 46 -0.09 1.11 17.18
CA ASP A 46 -0.38 2.21 18.13
C ASP A 46 0.86 2.69 18.91
N GLY A 47 2.05 2.59 18.30
CA GLY A 47 3.30 3.03 18.89
C GLY A 47 3.59 4.52 18.67
N ALA A 48 4.46 5.10 19.50
CA ALA A 48 5.04 6.40 19.21
C ALA A 48 5.81 6.35 17.88
N LEU A 49 5.66 7.40 17.06
CA LEU A 49 6.43 7.50 15.82
C LEU A 49 7.93 7.55 16.13
N PRO A 50 8.76 6.82 15.37
CA PRO A 50 10.20 6.79 15.60
C PRO A 50 10.81 8.18 15.36
N GLN A 51 11.75 8.57 16.23
CA GLN A 51 12.47 9.85 16.14
C GLN A 51 13.41 9.92 14.91
N ASN A 52 13.77 8.76 14.34
CA ASN A 52 14.64 8.63 13.18
C ASN A 52 13.89 7.96 12.03
N GLY A 53 14.37 8.20 10.80
CA GLY A 53 13.85 7.55 9.61
C GLY A 53 13.86 6.02 9.74
N THR A 54 12.73 5.40 9.42
CA THR A 54 12.57 3.95 9.41
C THR A 54 12.57 3.46 7.97
N ASP A 55 13.04 2.23 7.75
CA ASP A 55 13.02 1.61 6.42
C ASP A 55 11.57 1.52 5.91
N CYS A 56 11.30 2.20 4.78
CA CYS A 56 9.98 2.24 4.15
C CYS A 56 9.41 0.85 3.85
N GLN A 57 10.26 -0.12 3.47
CA GLN A 57 9.81 -1.48 3.19
C GLN A 57 9.34 -2.18 4.47
N GLN A 58 10.04 -1.98 5.58
CA GLN A 58 9.63 -2.54 6.88
C GLN A 58 8.29 -1.95 7.34
N VAL A 59 8.10 -0.64 7.17
CA VAL A 59 6.83 0.03 7.47
C VAL A 59 5.70 -0.56 6.63
N LEU A 60 5.90 -0.71 5.31
CA LEU A 60 4.90 -1.30 4.41
C LEU A 60 4.54 -2.74 4.81
N VAL A 61 5.54 -3.55 5.17
CA VAL A 61 5.33 -4.93 5.64
C VAL A 61 4.54 -4.97 6.95
N GLN A 62 4.84 -4.09 7.91
CA GLN A 62 4.08 -4.01 9.16
C GLN A 62 2.63 -3.56 8.93
N LEU A 63 2.42 -2.54 8.09
CA LEU A 63 1.09 -2.08 7.70
C LEU A 63 0.30 -3.18 7.01
N HIS A 64 0.91 -3.97 6.12
CA HIS A 64 0.23 -5.09 5.50
C HIS A 64 -0.10 -6.18 6.52
N LYS A 65 0.85 -6.55 7.38
CA LYS A 65 0.70 -7.62 8.37
C LYS A 65 -0.45 -7.37 9.36
N TYR A 66 -0.53 -6.16 9.90
CA TYR A 66 -1.51 -5.83 10.95
C TYR A 66 -2.72 -5.05 10.44
N GLY A 67 -2.52 -4.19 9.43
CA GLY A 67 -3.57 -3.34 8.88
C GLY A 67 -4.47 -4.06 7.89
N SER A 68 -3.93 -4.84 6.96
CA SER A 68 -4.75 -5.47 5.90
C SER A 68 -5.83 -6.41 6.43
N PRO A 69 -5.58 -7.33 7.39
CA PRO A 69 -6.62 -8.18 7.95
C PRO A 69 -7.69 -7.41 8.75
N ALA A 70 -7.34 -6.23 9.27
CA ALA A 70 -8.22 -5.36 10.04
C ALA A 70 -9.07 -4.43 9.16
N THR A 71 -8.93 -4.50 7.84
CA THR A 71 -9.76 -3.72 6.91
C THR A 71 -11.16 -4.30 6.78
N VAL A 72 -12.12 -3.42 6.53
CA VAL A 72 -13.44 -3.85 6.02
C VAL A 72 -13.29 -4.09 4.52
N ALA A 73 -13.64 -5.30 4.06
CA ALA A 73 -13.52 -5.70 2.66
C ALA A 73 -14.61 -5.06 1.79
N THR A 74 -14.58 -3.73 1.65
CA THR A 74 -15.57 -2.93 0.91
C THR A 74 -15.59 -3.23 -0.58
N THR A 75 -14.45 -3.65 -1.15
CA THR A 75 -14.30 -4.08 -2.56
C THR A 75 -14.60 -5.57 -2.76
N GLY A 76 -14.94 -6.29 -1.69
CA GLY A 76 -15.21 -7.74 -1.70
C GLY A 76 -16.56 -8.15 -2.29
N GLY A 77 -17.39 -7.20 -2.74
CA GLY A 77 -18.72 -7.46 -3.32
C GLY A 77 -19.82 -7.89 -2.33
N ARG A 78 -19.48 -8.00 -1.05
CA ARG A 78 -20.38 -8.45 0.04
C ARG A 78 -20.61 -7.39 1.12
N TYR A 79 -20.17 -6.15 0.90
CA TYR A 79 -20.31 -5.04 1.84
C TYR A 79 -21.34 -4.02 1.35
N PHE A 80 -22.37 -3.74 2.18
CA PHE A 80 -23.48 -2.83 1.85
C PHE A 80 -23.71 -1.74 2.92
N GLY A 81 -22.75 -1.54 3.85
CA GLY A 81 -22.99 -0.79 5.09
C GLY A 81 -22.74 0.72 5.03
N LEU A 82 -21.91 1.23 4.11
CA LEU A 82 -21.53 2.65 4.02
C LEU A 82 -21.16 3.04 2.57
N VAL A 83 -21.32 4.32 2.20
CA VAL A 83 -20.68 4.90 1.00
C VAL A 83 -19.20 5.10 1.31
N VAL A 84 -18.43 4.02 1.25
CA VAL A 84 -16.97 4.10 1.29
C VAL A 84 -16.53 4.39 -0.14
N GLY A 85 -15.72 5.44 -0.35
CA GLY A 85 -15.09 5.72 -1.64
C GLY A 85 -14.28 4.49 -2.05
N GLY A 86 -14.89 3.62 -2.86
CA GLY A 86 -14.26 2.39 -3.29
C GLY A 86 -13.12 2.76 -4.22
N SER A 87 -11.87 2.59 -3.76
CA SER A 87 -10.72 2.59 -4.67
C SER A 87 -10.88 1.36 -5.54
N THR A 88 -11.47 1.54 -6.71
CA THR A 88 -11.62 0.44 -7.67
C THR A 88 -10.23 0.03 -8.15
N PRO A 89 -10.04 -1.21 -8.65
CA PRO A 89 -8.80 -1.58 -9.33
C PRO A 89 -8.39 -0.58 -10.43
N ALA A 90 -9.37 0.08 -11.07
CA ALA A 90 -9.13 1.14 -12.05
C ALA A 90 -8.53 2.40 -11.41
N ASP A 91 -8.95 2.79 -10.20
CA ASP A 91 -8.37 3.93 -9.48
C ASP A 91 -6.93 3.65 -9.06
N ILE A 92 -6.66 2.43 -8.57
CA ILE A 92 -5.30 1.97 -8.25
C ILE A 92 -4.42 1.98 -9.50
N GLN A 93 -4.92 1.47 -10.63
CA GLN A 93 -4.21 1.47 -11.90
C GLN A 93 -3.92 2.90 -12.39
N ARG A 94 -4.83 3.84 -12.17
CA ARG A 94 -4.66 5.25 -12.51
C ARG A 94 -3.55 5.91 -11.68
N SER A 95 -3.52 5.65 -10.37
CA SER A 95 -2.45 6.12 -9.49
C SER A 95 -1.09 5.52 -9.86
N LEU A 96 -1.03 4.22 -10.18
CA LEU A 96 0.19 3.56 -10.64
C LEU A 96 0.67 4.12 -11.99
N LYS A 97 -0.25 4.39 -12.92
CA LYS A 97 0.08 5.00 -14.22
C LYS A 97 0.64 6.42 -14.02
N ALA A 98 0.04 7.24 -13.15
CA ALA A 98 0.55 8.58 -12.86
C ALA A 98 1.99 8.54 -12.31
N ILE A 99 2.32 7.56 -11.47
CA ILE A 99 3.69 7.33 -11.00
C ILE A 99 4.62 6.92 -12.15
N ALA A 100 4.18 6.01 -13.03
CA ALA A 100 4.97 5.60 -14.19
C ALA A 100 5.26 6.77 -15.15
N ASP A 101 4.26 7.61 -15.42
CA ASP A 101 4.38 8.80 -16.26
C ASP A 101 5.41 9.79 -15.64
N ALA A 102 5.35 10.03 -14.32
CA ALA A 102 6.31 10.87 -13.62
C ALA A 102 7.75 10.31 -13.66
N ILE A 103 7.90 8.98 -13.56
CA ILE A 103 9.20 8.30 -13.71
C ILE A 103 9.77 8.50 -15.12
N ASP A 104 8.94 8.42 -16.16
CA ASP A 104 9.37 8.60 -17.54
C ASP A 104 9.74 10.06 -17.87
N GLU A 105 9.06 11.03 -17.25
CA GLU A 105 9.43 12.45 -17.32
C GLU A 105 10.82 12.69 -16.74
N VAL A 106 11.12 12.16 -15.55
CA VAL A 106 12.45 12.26 -14.92
C VAL A 106 13.53 11.62 -15.80
N LYS A 107 13.26 10.47 -16.43
CA LYS A 107 14.22 9.84 -17.37
C LYS A 107 14.44 10.69 -18.62
N ARG A 108 13.42 11.40 -19.10
CA ARG A 108 13.51 12.27 -20.28
C ARG A 108 14.37 13.49 -19.98
N LEU A 109 14.15 14.14 -18.85
CA LEU A 109 14.97 15.28 -18.40
C LEU A 109 16.45 14.90 -18.25
N ASN A 110 16.73 13.73 -17.67
CA ASN A 110 18.11 13.26 -17.47
C ASN A 110 18.82 12.80 -18.76
N ARG A 111 18.12 12.72 -19.90
CA ARG A 111 18.72 12.45 -21.23
C ARG A 111 18.95 13.71 -22.05
N MET A 112 18.48 14.87 -21.57
CA MET A 112 18.64 16.17 -22.22
C MET A 112 19.78 16.99 -21.60
N LEU A 113 20.42 16.45 -20.54
CA LEU A 113 21.65 16.94 -19.91
C LEU A 113 22.80 16.00 -20.26
#